data_AF-A0A3M6YER3-F1
#
_entry.id   AF-A0A3M6YER3-F1
#
_cell.length_a   1.000
_cell.length_b   1.000
_cell.length_c   1.000
_cell.angle_alpha   90.00
_cell.angle_beta   90.00
_cell.angle_gamma   90.00
#
_symmetry.space_group_name_H-M   'P 1'
#
loop_
_entity.id
_entity.type
_entity.pdbx_description
1 polymer ?
#
loop_
_entity_poly.entity_id
_entity_poly.type
_entity_poly.pdbx_seq_one_letter_code
_entity_poly.pdbx_strand_id
1 'polypeptide(L)'
;MQIERLVPEVGSPERQIGHVPTDRQLLEAEKAEGGIDVDAEAMKGEDREASAGAAGKTPAKISADETPDARTFESVEPTMTTPKKYGPPPSLIHAQPGQETLDVLIQSCSKMRMPKTANAYWELLIAEPFNLKPALFNFHSLIRLLLKNRSSGRVADLIQHGLAKAEAQPTFMTFMLAMQACRRNCLNPHALEHAKAIVDVMERTLSDLEVSVLSQYLDIALLSDSGLKIVDTLDRLDSCVHNLRSRVNFGTDTRKMNAEDNLQDKRDTVQFFQTMIGAIDTLMNRGLVPRKDFVHWHQRRSQLNTFISHAKKAMPALEQKTEGEADERSGSAQRPEEIAAGEGEVED
;
A
#
# COMPACT_ATOMS: atom_id res chain seq x y z
N MET A 1 -25.85 13.48 -47.57
CA MET A 1 -24.50 12.92 -47.33
C MET A 1 -24.68 11.45 -46.97
N GLN A 2 -24.21 10.54 -47.81
CA GLN A 2 -24.18 9.10 -47.54
C GLN A 2 -22.83 8.79 -46.88
N ILE A 3 -22.85 8.16 -45.70
CA ILE A 3 -21.63 7.75 -44.99
C ILE A 3 -21.30 6.34 -45.48
N GLU A 4 -20.25 6.19 -46.28
CA GLU A 4 -19.71 4.89 -46.65
C GLU A 4 -18.99 4.24 -45.46
N ARG A 5 -19.26 2.95 -45.24
CA ARG A 5 -18.62 2.15 -44.19
C ARG A 5 -17.18 1.83 -44.62
N LEU A 6 -16.20 2.36 -43.90
CA LEU A 6 -14.76 2.14 -44.14
C LEU A 6 -14.23 0.77 -43.63
N VAL A 7 -15.11 -0.17 -43.28
CA VAL A 7 -14.70 -1.51 -42.79
C VAL A 7 -15.32 -2.59 -43.69
N PRO A 8 -14.49 -3.45 -44.31
CA PRO A 8 -14.95 -4.54 -45.15
C PRO A 8 -15.84 -5.53 -44.38
N GLU A 9 -16.83 -6.12 -45.06
CA GLU A 9 -17.74 -7.09 -44.45
C GLU A 9 -17.03 -8.36 -43.98
N VAL A 10 -17.57 -8.98 -42.94
CA VAL A 10 -17.03 -10.20 -42.32
C VAL A 10 -17.02 -11.32 -43.36
N GLY A 11 -15.83 -11.77 -43.76
CA GLY A 11 -15.63 -12.78 -44.81
C GLY A 11 -14.97 -12.27 -46.10
N SER A 12 -14.73 -10.96 -46.22
CA SER A 12 -13.98 -10.40 -47.35
C SER A 12 -12.49 -10.76 -47.28
N PRO A 13 -11.80 -10.99 -48.42
CA PRO A 13 -10.38 -11.40 -48.45
C PRO A 13 -9.43 -10.35 -47.85
N GLU A 14 -9.88 -9.10 -47.73
CA GLU A 14 -9.13 -7.98 -47.13
C GLU A 14 -9.22 -7.93 -45.60
N ARG A 15 -10.08 -8.75 -44.96
CA ARG A 15 -10.27 -8.77 -43.51
C ARG A 15 -9.61 -10.00 -42.89
N GLN A 16 -8.34 -9.86 -42.48
CA GLN A 16 -7.55 -10.94 -41.89
C GLN A 16 -7.92 -11.17 -40.40
N ILE A 17 -8.82 -12.14 -40.15
CA ILE A 17 -9.31 -12.52 -38.81
C ILE A 17 -8.54 -13.70 -38.16
N GLY A 18 -7.38 -14.08 -38.69
CA GLY A 18 -6.64 -15.29 -38.27
C GLY A 18 -6.13 -15.31 -36.82
N HIS A 19 -6.21 -14.19 -36.09
CA HIS A 19 -5.84 -14.08 -34.67
C HIS A 19 -7.05 -14.15 -33.73
N VAL A 20 -8.28 -14.17 -34.26
CA VAL A 20 -9.51 -14.25 -33.47
C VAL A 20 -9.90 -15.73 -33.32
N PRO A 21 -9.94 -16.27 -32.09
CA PRO A 21 -10.33 -17.65 -31.87
C PRO A 21 -11.72 -17.92 -32.43
N THR A 22 -11.88 -19.03 -33.15
CA THR A 22 -13.18 -19.43 -33.71
C THR A 22 -14.03 -20.06 -32.59
N ASP A 23 -15.36 -19.97 -32.67
CA ASP A 23 -16.28 -20.55 -31.65
C ASP A 23 -16.00 -22.03 -31.36
N ARG A 24 -15.48 -22.77 -32.34
CA ARG A 24 -15.04 -24.16 -32.17
C ARG A 24 -13.83 -24.31 -31.24
N GLN A 25 -12.87 -23.38 -31.30
CA GLN A 25 -11.69 -23.36 -30.43
C GLN A 25 -12.04 -22.97 -28.99
N LEU A 26 -13.08 -22.14 -28.81
CA LEU A 26 -13.61 -21.79 -27.49
C LEU A 26 -14.33 -22.98 -26.83
N LEU A 27 -15.12 -23.73 -27.60
CA LEU A 27 -15.80 -24.95 -27.12
C LEU A 27 -14.85 -26.11 -26.81
N GLU A 28 -13.68 -26.16 -27.46
CA GLU A 28 -12.64 -27.16 -27.16
C GLU A 28 -11.82 -26.79 -25.91
N ALA A 29 -11.64 -25.49 -25.62
CA ALA A 29 -11.01 -25.03 -24.39
C ALA A 29 -11.89 -25.29 -23.14
N GLU A 30 -13.21 -25.10 -23.25
CA GLU A 30 -14.15 -25.41 -22.14
C GLU A 30 -14.24 -26.91 -21.82
N LYS A 31 -13.92 -27.80 -22.77
CA LYS A 31 -13.87 -29.25 -22.54
C LYS A 31 -12.55 -29.74 -21.95
N ALA A 32 -11.48 -28.95 -22.04
CA ALA A 32 -10.17 -29.29 -21.51
C ALA A 32 -10.04 -28.98 -20.00
N GLU A 33 -10.90 -28.12 -19.45
CA GLU A 33 -10.98 -27.83 -18.02
C GLU A 33 -12.14 -28.59 -17.36
N GLY A 34 -11.98 -29.91 -17.20
CA GLY A 34 -12.91 -30.75 -16.45
C GLY A 34 -12.18 -31.63 -15.42
N GLY A 35 -12.43 -31.37 -14.14
CA GLY A 35 -12.33 -32.36 -13.05
C GLY A 35 -10.99 -32.43 -12.30
N ILE A 36 -10.94 -31.84 -11.10
CA ILE A 36 -10.01 -32.25 -10.05
C ILE A 36 -10.87 -32.78 -8.91
N ASP A 37 -10.93 -34.10 -8.78
CA ASP A 37 -11.33 -34.79 -7.56
C ASP A 37 -10.30 -34.46 -6.47
N VAL A 38 -10.76 -34.03 -5.30
CA VAL A 38 -9.94 -33.97 -4.08
C VAL A 38 -10.67 -34.73 -2.98
N ASP A 39 -9.96 -35.76 -2.53
CA ASP A 39 -10.35 -36.80 -1.59
C ASP A 39 -10.90 -36.27 -0.26
N ALA A 40 -11.84 -37.04 0.27
CA ALA A 40 -12.61 -36.73 1.46
C ALA A 40 -12.27 -37.68 2.61
N GLU A 41 -11.18 -37.44 3.35
CA GLU A 41 -10.95 -38.14 4.63
C GLU A 41 -10.42 -37.20 5.73
N ALA A 42 -11.29 -36.93 6.72
CA ALA A 42 -11.04 -36.90 8.17
C ALA A 42 -11.78 -35.77 8.91
N MET A 43 -12.93 -36.07 9.54
CA MET A 43 -13.09 -35.98 11.00
C MET A 43 -14.46 -36.49 11.44
N LYS A 44 -14.41 -37.41 12.42
CA LYS A 44 -15.53 -38.03 13.14
C LYS A 44 -16.07 -37.11 14.25
N GLY A 45 -17.31 -37.35 14.65
CA GLY A 45 -17.93 -36.90 15.91
C GLY A 45 -19.34 -36.38 15.66
N GLU A 46 -20.34 -37.26 15.54
CA GLU A 46 -21.28 -37.64 16.63
C GLU A 46 -22.25 -36.50 16.99
N ASP A 47 -23.52 -36.63 16.59
CA ASP A 47 -24.62 -36.78 17.54
C ASP A 47 -25.92 -37.31 16.90
N ARG A 48 -26.56 -38.19 17.69
CA ARG A 48 -27.85 -38.90 17.56
C ARG A 48 -29.03 -37.92 17.49
N GLU A 49 -30.29 -38.22 17.15
CA GLU A 49 -31.12 -39.43 17.08
C GLU A 49 -32.46 -39.01 16.42
N ALA A 50 -33.15 -39.97 15.78
CA ALA A 50 -34.61 -40.20 15.80
C ALA A 50 -35.17 -40.56 14.42
N SER A 51 -35.43 -41.87 14.27
CA SER A 51 -36.14 -42.51 13.17
C SER A 51 -37.56 -42.85 13.61
N ALA A 52 -38.54 -42.56 12.74
CA ALA A 52 -39.77 -43.32 12.51
C ALA A 52 -40.38 -42.72 11.23
N GLY A 53 -40.66 -43.41 10.13
CA GLY A 53 -41.04 -44.80 9.91
C GLY A 53 -42.43 -44.79 9.27
N ALA A 54 -42.55 -45.13 7.97
CA ALA A 54 -43.66 -45.90 7.37
C ALA A 54 -43.74 -45.75 5.82
N ALA A 55 -43.56 -46.90 5.16
CA ALA A 55 -44.40 -47.45 4.09
C ALA A 55 -44.74 -46.61 2.83
N GLY A 56 -44.02 -46.92 1.74
CA GLY A 56 -44.62 -47.49 0.53
C GLY A 56 -45.35 -46.58 -0.47
N LYS A 57 -44.65 -46.19 -1.56
CA LYS A 57 -45.13 -46.35 -2.95
C LYS A 57 -44.04 -46.01 -3.99
N THR A 58 -43.91 -46.87 -4.98
CA THR A 58 -43.17 -46.70 -6.24
C THR A 58 -43.75 -45.57 -7.12
N PRO A 59 -43.03 -45.11 -8.16
CA PRO A 59 -42.79 -43.68 -8.42
C PRO A 59 -43.91 -43.03 -9.23
N ALA A 60 -44.36 -41.86 -8.77
CA ALA A 60 -45.16 -40.97 -9.60
C ALA A 60 -44.22 -40.07 -10.41
N LYS A 61 -44.40 -40.09 -11.74
CA LYS A 61 -43.84 -39.15 -12.71
C LYS A 61 -43.80 -37.72 -12.15
N ILE A 62 -42.58 -37.20 -11.98
CA ILE A 62 -42.35 -35.77 -11.75
C ILE A 62 -42.61 -35.09 -13.10
N SER A 63 -43.70 -34.33 -13.17
CA SER A 63 -43.95 -33.36 -14.22
C SER A 63 -42.78 -32.38 -14.24
N ALA A 64 -42.23 -32.08 -15.43
CA ALA A 64 -41.10 -31.17 -15.63
C ALA A 64 -41.48 -29.68 -15.43
N ASP A 65 -42.32 -29.39 -14.43
CA ASP A 65 -42.96 -28.07 -14.24
C ASP A 65 -42.78 -27.52 -12.81
N GLU A 66 -41.89 -28.14 -12.01
CA GLU A 66 -41.56 -27.70 -10.65
C GLU A 66 -40.06 -27.51 -10.45
N THR A 67 -39.37 -26.91 -11.43
CA THR A 67 -38.12 -26.20 -11.14
C THR A 67 -38.46 -24.78 -10.67
N PRO A 68 -37.82 -24.27 -9.61
CA PRO A 68 -38.07 -22.91 -9.08
C PRO A 68 -37.82 -21.80 -10.12
N ASP A 69 -37.11 -22.11 -11.21
CA ASP A 69 -36.83 -21.22 -12.33
C ASP A 69 -38.03 -21.03 -13.28
N ALA A 70 -39.01 -21.94 -13.29
CA ALA A 70 -40.17 -21.85 -14.18
C ALA A 70 -41.19 -20.78 -13.73
N ARG A 71 -41.18 -20.40 -12.44
CA ARG A 71 -42.09 -19.40 -11.87
C ARG A 71 -41.48 -17.99 -11.77
N THR A 72 -40.24 -17.80 -12.23
CA THR A 72 -39.52 -16.53 -12.06
C THR A 72 -40.07 -15.39 -12.92
N PHE A 73 -40.85 -15.69 -13.96
CA PHE A 73 -41.43 -14.70 -14.89
C PHE A 73 -42.95 -14.76 -14.99
N GLU A 74 -43.63 -15.38 -14.02
CA GLU A 74 -45.09 -15.35 -13.98
C GLU A 74 -45.56 -13.95 -13.57
N SER A 75 -46.19 -13.24 -14.50
CA SER A 75 -46.67 -11.88 -14.28
C SER A 75 -47.76 -11.89 -13.21
N VAL A 76 -47.42 -11.44 -12.01
CA VAL A 76 -48.38 -11.24 -10.92
C VAL A 76 -49.34 -10.14 -11.35
N GLU A 77 -50.56 -10.51 -11.74
CA GLU A 77 -51.62 -9.53 -11.94
C GLU A 77 -51.96 -8.89 -10.60
N PRO A 78 -51.79 -7.57 -10.45
CA PRO A 78 -52.07 -6.92 -9.18
C PRO A 78 -53.57 -7.02 -8.90
N THR A 79 -53.92 -7.79 -7.86
CA THR A 79 -55.27 -7.82 -7.30
C THR A 79 -55.69 -6.40 -6.95
N MET A 80 -56.51 -5.79 -7.82
CA MET A 80 -57.12 -4.49 -7.62
C MET A 80 -58.12 -4.58 -6.46
N THR A 81 -57.60 -4.53 -5.23
CA THR A 81 -58.41 -4.21 -4.07
C THR A 81 -58.86 -2.76 -4.20
N THR A 82 -60.15 -2.53 -3.98
CA THR A 82 -60.83 -1.24 -4.10
C THR A 82 -60.07 -0.12 -3.37
N PRO A 83 -60.07 1.12 -3.89
CA PRO A 83 -59.22 2.17 -3.38
C PRO A 83 -59.68 2.60 -1.98
N LYS A 84 -59.09 2.01 -0.93
CA LYS A 84 -58.99 2.71 0.35
C LYS A 84 -58.24 4.01 0.06
N LYS A 85 -58.79 5.14 0.50
CA LYS A 85 -58.18 6.47 0.39
C LYS A 85 -56.72 6.40 0.86
N TYR A 86 -55.79 6.26 -0.08
CA TYR A 86 -54.38 6.40 0.21
C TYR A 86 -54.18 7.88 0.53
N GLY A 87 -53.62 8.16 1.71
CA GLY A 87 -53.02 9.47 1.97
C GLY A 87 -51.95 9.78 0.93
N PRO A 88 -51.32 10.97 1.01
CA PRO A 88 -50.21 11.32 0.13
C PRO A 88 -49.23 10.13 0.03
N PRO A 89 -48.70 9.81 -1.18
CA PRO A 89 -47.74 8.72 -1.31
C PRO A 89 -46.65 8.93 -0.24
N PRO A 90 -46.23 7.88 0.48
CA PRO A 90 -45.14 8.05 1.44
C PRO A 90 -44.00 8.66 0.65
N SER A 91 -43.56 9.86 1.05
CA SER A 91 -42.37 10.48 0.48
C SER A 91 -41.30 9.40 0.49
N LEU A 92 -40.79 9.00 -0.68
CA LEU A 92 -39.72 8.03 -0.75
C LEU A 92 -38.63 8.53 0.18
N ILE A 93 -38.48 7.88 1.33
CA ILE A 93 -37.44 8.20 2.30
C ILE A 93 -36.17 7.76 1.60
N HIS A 94 -35.58 8.66 0.82
CA HIS A 94 -34.33 8.40 0.13
C HIS A 94 -33.34 7.95 1.20
N ALA A 95 -32.80 6.73 1.03
CA ALA A 95 -31.83 6.17 1.95
C ALA A 95 -30.70 7.18 2.14
N GLN A 96 -30.44 7.56 3.39
CA GLN A 96 -29.35 8.48 3.68
C GLN A 96 -28.03 7.73 3.55
N PRO A 97 -27.10 8.21 2.71
CA PRO A 97 -25.81 7.57 2.51
C PRO A 97 -25.00 7.64 3.81
N GLY A 98 -24.41 6.51 4.21
CA GLY A 98 -23.52 6.39 5.36
C GLY A 98 -22.04 6.39 4.98
N GLN A 99 -21.17 6.24 5.98
CA GLN A 99 -19.71 6.15 5.78
C GLN A 99 -19.34 4.87 5.01
N GLU A 100 -20.08 3.79 5.26
CA GLU A 100 -19.96 2.50 4.59
C GLU A 100 -20.36 2.61 3.12
N THR A 101 -21.41 3.38 2.83
CA THR A 101 -21.84 3.66 1.45
C THR A 101 -20.74 4.37 0.68
N LEU A 102 -20.12 5.41 1.28
CA LEU A 102 -18.99 6.11 0.67
C LEU A 102 -17.81 5.18 0.42
N ASP A 103 -17.49 4.29 1.37
CA ASP A 103 -16.40 3.34 1.19
C ASP A 103 -16.66 2.34 0.07
N VAL A 104 -17.86 1.74 0.00
CA VAL A 104 -18.23 0.82 -1.08
C VAL A 104 -18.15 1.52 -2.43
N LEU A 105 -18.59 2.78 -2.54
CA LEU A 105 -18.48 3.56 -3.76
C LEU A 105 -17.01 3.78 -4.17
N ILE A 106 -16.15 4.17 -3.24
CA ILE A 106 -14.71 4.36 -3.49
C ILE A 106 -14.05 3.04 -3.89
N GLN A 107 -14.35 1.94 -3.19
CA GLN A 107 -13.83 0.61 -3.52
C GLN A 107 -14.26 0.14 -4.90
N SER A 108 -15.53 0.36 -5.26
CA SER A 108 -16.08 0.04 -6.57
C SER A 108 -15.38 0.85 -7.65
N CYS A 109 -15.22 2.17 -7.44
CA CYS A 109 -14.46 3.03 -8.34
C CYS A 109 -12.97 2.63 -8.44
N SER A 110 -12.38 2.07 -7.37
CA SER A 110 -11.02 1.54 -7.36
C SER A 110 -10.87 0.27 -8.19
N LYS A 111 -11.87 -0.62 -8.17
CA LYS A 111 -11.90 -1.80 -9.06
C LYS A 111 -12.08 -1.39 -10.52
N MET A 112 -12.95 -0.41 -10.79
CA MET A 112 -13.20 0.13 -12.13
C MET A 112 -12.12 1.09 -12.64
N ARG A 113 -11.14 1.48 -11.81
CA ARG A 113 -10.11 2.50 -12.11
C ARG A 113 -10.68 3.87 -12.56
N MET A 114 -11.73 4.33 -11.89
CA MET A 114 -12.42 5.59 -12.21
C MET A 114 -12.22 6.65 -11.11
N PRO A 115 -11.05 7.34 -11.05
CA PRO A 115 -10.77 8.33 -10.00
C PRO A 115 -11.65 9.56 -10.07
N LYS A 116 -12.03 10.01 -11.28
CA LYS A 116 -12.89 11.19 -11.47
C LYS A 116 -14.27 10.97 -10.86
N THR A 117 -14.85 9.80 -11.08
CA THR A 117 -16.15 9.42 -10.54
C THR A 117 -16.09 9.30 -9.01
N ALA A 118 -15.03 8.70 -8.46
CA ALA A 118 -14.84 8.64 -7.01
C ALA A 118 -14.76 10.02 -6.38
N ASN A 119 -14.02 10.96 -7.00
CA ASN A 119 -13.96 12.33 -6.53
C ASN A 119 -15.32 13.02 -6.62
N ALA A 120 -16.08 12.82 -7.69
CA ALA A 120 -17.42 13.38 -7.82
C ALA A 120 -18.36 12.87 -6.71
N TYR A 121 -18.33 11.58 -6.39
CA TYR A 121 -19.10 11.03 -5.26
C TYR A 121 -18.62 11.57 -3.91
N TRP A 122 -17.31 11.72 -3.73
CA TRP A 122 -16.74 12.31 -2.52
C TRP A 122 -17.27 13.72 -2.28
N GLU A 123 -17.18 14.59 -3.28
CA GLU A 123 -17.68 15.97 -3.16
C GLU A 123 -19.20 16.00 -2.98
N LEU A 124 -19.95 15.17 -3.72
CA LEU A 124 -21.42 15.12 -3.64
C LEU A 124 -21.92 14.71 -2.25
N LEU A 125 -21.32 13.68 -1.65
CA LEU A 125 -21.79 13.13 -0.38
C LEU A 125 -21.38 14.00 0.82
N ILE A 126 -20.28 14.74 0.72
CA ILE A 126 -19.83 15.67 1.76
C ILE A 126 -20.54 17.02 1.66
N ALA A 127 -20.99 17.41 0.46
CA ALA A 127 -21.77 18.61 0.25
C ALA A 127 -23.22 18.46 0.75
N GLU A 128 -23.90 19.59 0.83
CA GLU A 128 -25.35 19.64 1.01
C GLU A 128 -26.04 18.96 -0.20
N PRO A 129 -27.07 18.10 0.00
CA PRO A 129 -27.87 17.90 1.21
C PRO A 129 -27.38 16.82 2.19
N PHE A 130 -26.39 16.01 1.82
CA PHE A 130 -26.04 14.80 2.58
C PHE A 130 -25.12 15.08 3.78
N ASN A 131 -24.24 16.07 3.69
CA ASN A 131 -23.34 16.51 4.77
C ASN A 131 -22.62 15.35 5.48
N LEU A 132 -22.26 14.30 4.74
CA LEU A 132 -21.61 13.12 5.28
C LEU A 132 -20.24 13.51 5.84
N LYS A 133 -19.96 13.17 7.10
CA LYS A 133 -18.63 13.27 7.70
C LYS A 133 -17.83 12.00 7.40
N PRO A 134 -16.81 12.03 6.52
CA PRO A 134 -16.02 10.84 6.22
C PRO A 134 -15.14 10.46 7.41
N ALA A 135 -15.03 9.18 7.67
CA ALA A 135 -14.09 8.64 8.65
C ALA A 135 -12.70 8.44 8.04
N LEU A 136 -11.69 8.22 8.89
CA LEU A 136 -10.29 8.06 8.48
C LEU A 136 -10.09 6.94 7.45
N PHE A 137 -10.83 5.83 7.56
CA PHE A 137 -10.74 4.74 6.59
C PHE A 137 -11.23 5.15 5.20
N ASN A 138 -12.25 6.02 5.09
CA ASN A 138 -12.70 6.56 3.81
C ASN A 138 -11.57 7.39 3.15
N PHE A 139 -10.87 8.21 3.94
CA PHE A 139 -9.70 8.95 3.47
C PHE A 139 -8.61 8.01 2.97
N HIS A 140 -8.28 6.94 3.71
CA HIS A 140 -7.27 5.96 3.28
C HIS A 140 -7.68 5.24 1.99
N SER A 141 -8.94 4.83 1.86
CA SER A 141 -9.49 4.23 0.64
C SER A 141 -9.34 5.17 -0.56
N LEU A 142 -9.68 6.45 -0.39
CA LEU A 142 -9.54 7.45 -1.44
C LEU A 142 -8.07 7.73 -1.79
N ILE A 143 -7.19 7.91 -0.79
CA ILE A 143 -5.75 8.13 -1.02
C ILE A 143 -5.15 6.95 -1.80
N ARG A 144 -5.49 5.71 -1.45
CA ARG A 144 -5.02 4.53 -2.20
C ARG A 144 -5.48 4.53 -3.66
N LEU A 145 -6.72 4.97 -3.93
CA LEU A 145 -7.21 5.16 -5.30
C LEU A 145 -6.40 6.24 -6.04
N LEU A 146 -6.19 7.40 -5.41
CA LEU A 146 -5.44 8.51 -6.00
C LEU A 146 -3.96 8.16 -6.23
N LEU A 147 -3.36 7.36 -5.35
CA LEU A 147 -2.02 6.82 -5.49
C LEU A 147 -1.88 5.95 -6.75
N LYS A 148 -2.84 5.05 -7.02
CA LYS A 148 -2.84 4.23 -8.25
C LYS A 148 -2.92 5.10 -9.50
N ASN A 149 -3.64 6.21 -9.44
CA ASN A 149 -3.84 7.14 -10.54
C ASN A 149 -2.83 8.30 -10.59
N ARG A 150 -1.82 8.30 -9.71
CA ARG A 150 -0.74 9.31 -9.65
C ARG A 150 -1.24 10.76 -9.50
N SER A 151 -2.29 10.96 -8.69
CA SER A 151 -2.89 12.29 -8.50
C SER A 151 -2.40 12.95 -7.19
N SER A 152 -1.13 13.37 -7.14
CA SER A 152 -0.54 13.95 -5.91
C SER A 152 -1.17 15.28 -5.48
N GLY A 153 -1.61 16.14 -6.40
CA GLY A 153 -2.26 17.40 -6.06
C GLY A 153 -3.55 17.21 -5.26
N ARG A 154 -4.46 16.35 -5.75
CA ARG A 154 -5.70 16.04 -5.03
C ARG A 154 -5.46 15.41 -3.65
N VAL A 155 -4.38 14.62 -3.51
CA VAL A 155 -3.98 14.05 -2.22
C VAL A 155 -3.54 15.16 -1.26
N ALA A 156 -2.71 16.10 -1.71
CA ALA A 156 -2.32 17.24 -0.88
C ALA A 156 -3.54 18.06 -0.43
N ASP A 157 -4.48 18.35 -1.34
CA ASP A 157 -5.73 19.06 -1.01
C ASP A 157 -6.56 18.30 0.05
N LEU A 158 -6.61 16.97 -0.07
CA LEU A 158 -7.33 16.11 0.88
C LEU A 158 -6.70 16.17 2.28
N ILE A 159 -5.37 16.18 2.36
CA ILE A 159 -4.63 16.24 3.63
C ILE A 159 -4.71 17.64 4.25
N GLN A 160 -4.58 18.70 3.45
CA GLN A 160 -4.59 20.08 3.94
C GLN A 160 -5.99 20.56 4.36
N HIS A 161 -7.00 20.27 3.55
CA HIS A 161 -8.35 20.81 3.74
C HIS A 161 -9.37 19.75 4.13
N GLY A 162 -9.29 18.56 3.52
CA GLY A 162 -10.26 17.48 3.72
C GLY A 162 -10.28 16.94 5.14
N LEU A 163 -9.11 16.64 5.73
CA LEU A 163 -9.00 16.13 7.09
C LEU A 163 -9.50 17.12 8.14
N ALA A 164 -9.12 18.40 8.01
CA ALA A 164 -9.56 19.46 8.92
C ALA A 164 -11.08 19.66 8.86
N LYS A 165 -11.67 19.66 7.67
CA LYS A 165 -13.13 19.80 7.48
C LYS A 165 -13.91 18.63 8.09
N ALA A 166 -13.34 17.42 8.06
CA ALA A 166 -13.98 16.22 8.59
C ALA A 166 -13.70 15.97 10.08
N GLU A 167 -12.89 16.82 10.75
CA GLU A 167 -12.45 16.64 12.14
C GLU A 167 -11.77 15.27 12.38
N ALA A 168 -11.24 14.65 11.31
CA ALA A 168 -10.63 13.33 11.36
C ALA A 168 -9.14 13.45 11.75
N GLN A 169 -8.74 12.76 12.81
CA GLN A 169 -7.36 12.76 13.28
C GLN A 169 -6.48 11.92 12.36
N PRO A 170 -5.47 12.50 11.68
CA PRO A 170 -4.58 11.72 10.82
C PRO A 170 -3.63 10.86 11.64
N THR A 171 -3.40 9.64 11.17
CA THR A 171 -2.37 8.75 11.69
C THR A 171 -1.13 8.75 10.78
N PHE A 172 -0.02 8.18 11.26
CA PHE A 172 1.21 7.99 10.47
C PHE A 172 0.93 7.34 9.10
N MET A 173 0.04 6.35 9.05
CA MET A 173 -0.35 5.63 7.82
C MET A 173 -0.94 6.59 6.77
N THR A 174 -1.65 7.62 7.22
CA THR A 174 -2.25 8.65 6.34
C THR A 174 -1.16 9.40 5.58
N PHE A 175 -0.12 9.84 6.30
CA PHE A 175 1.01 10.56 5.71
C PHE A 175 1.89 9.64 4.87
N MET A 176 2.10 8.39 5.29
CA MET A 176 2.82 7.41 4.47
C MET A 176 2.14 7.19 3.12
N LEU A 177 0.83 6.93 3.11
CA LEU A 177 0.08 6.75 1.85
C LEU A 177 0.10 8.00 0.98
N ALA A 178 -0.02 9.19 1.59
CA ALA A 178 0.01 10.46 0.87
C ALA A 178 1.39 10.73 0.24
N MET A 179 2.47 10.46 0.97
CA MET A 179 3.83 10.64 0.48
C MET A 179 4.18 9.65 -0.62
N GLN A 180 3.73 8.40 -0.50
CA GLN A 180 3.87 7.41 -1.57
C GLN A 180 3.18 7.85 -2.87
N ALA A 181 2.03 8.51 -2.78
CA ALA A 181 1.35 9.06 -3.95
C ALA A 181 2.18 10.16 -4.63
N CYS A 182 2.85 11.01 -3.84
CA CYS A 182 3.77 12.04 -4.36
C CYS A 182 5.00 11.41 -5.03
N ARG A 183 5.61 10.41 -4.40
CA ARG A 183 6.76 9.69 -4.95
C ARG A 183 6.44 8.97 -6.26
N ARG A 184 5.27 8.35 -6.38
CA ARG A 184 4.82 7.74 -7.65
C ARG A 184 4.52 8.77 -8.74
N ASN A 185 4.25 10.01 -8.35
CA ASN A 185 4.02 11.13 -9.25
C ASN A 185 5.24 12.05 -9.37
N CYS A 186 6.46 11.56 -9.14
CA CYS A 186 7.68 12.38 -9.15
C CYS A 186 7.96 13.08 -10.49
N LEU A 187 7.39 12.60 -11.59
CA LEU A 187 7.48 13.24 -12.91
C LEU A 187 6.72 14.58 -12.98
N ASN A 188 5.75 14.81 -12.08
CA ASN A 188 5.05 16.07 -12.00
C ASN A 188 5.97 17.14 -11.37
N PRO A 189 6.18 18.30 -12.02
CA PRO A 189 6.98 19.39 -11.46
C PRO A 189 6.59 19.82 -10.04
N HIS A 190 5.29 19.76 -9.73
CA HIS A 190 4.67 20.16 -8.46
C HIS A 190 4.66 19.06 -7.40
N ALA A 191 5.15 17.84 -7.72
CA ALA A 191 5.11 16.72 -6.77
C ALA A 191 5.85 17.03 -5.45
N LEU A 192 6.96 17.77 -5.54
CA LEU A 192 7.72 18.18 -4.36
C LEU A 192 6.97 19.23 -3.52
N GLU A 193 6.27 20.17 -4.16
CA GLU A 193 5.46 21.19 -3.48
C GLU A 193 4.29 20.52 -2.72
N HIS A 194 3.64 19.54 -3.35
CA HIS A 194 2.61 18.73 -2.71
C HIS A 194 3.17 17.91 -1.54
N ALA A 195 4.37 17.35 -1.68
CA ALA A 195 5.03 16.61 -0.61
C ALA A 195 5.40 17.53 0.58
N LYS A 196 5.92 18.73 0.32
CA LYS A 196 6.19 19.77 1.33
C LYS A 196 4.93 20.12 2.12
N ALA A 197 3.83 20.36 1.42
CA ALA A 197 2.51 20.59 2.00
C ALA A 197 2.05 19.47 2.95
N ILE A 198 2.29 18.20 2.57
CA ILE A 198 1.95 17.04 3.41
C ILE A 198 2.81 16.98 4.67
N VAL A 199 4.13 17.25 4.56
CA VAL A 199 5.04 17.29 5.71
C VAL A 199 4.67 18.44 6.67
N ASP A 200 4.29 19.60 6.14
CA ASP A 200 3.84 20.74 6.96
C ASP A 200 2.59 20.40 7.77
N VAL A 201 1.65 19.64 7.20
CA VAL A 201 0.47 19.14 7.95
C VAL A 201 0.90 18.09 8.97
N MET A 202 1.82 17.19 8.62
CA MET A 202 2.33 16.16 9.52
C MET A 202 2.96 16.75 10.78
N GLU A 203 3.81 17.77 10.63
CA GLU A 203 4.49 18.43 11.76
C GLU A 203 3.52 19.17 12.69
N ARG A 204 2.39 19.66 12.17
CA ARG A 204 1.35 20.33 12.98
C ARG A 204 0.42 19.36 13.68
N THR A 205 0.29 18.13 13.19
CA THR A 205 -0.72 17.18 13.64
C THR A 205 -0.13 16.05 14.48
N LEU A 206 1.10 15.63 14.20
CA LEU A 206 1.79 14.56 14.94
C LEU A 206 2.88 15.16 15.83
N SER A 207 2.95 14.71 17.08
CA SER A 207 4.07 15.02 17.99
C SER A 207 5.35 14.30 17.58
N ASP A 208 5.24 13.02 17.22
CA ASP A 208 6.35 12.19 16.78
C ASP A 208 6.35 12.08 15.25
N LEU A 209 7.32 12.72 14.61
CA LEU A 209 7.50 12.70 13.16
C LEU A 209 7.96 11.32 12.68
N GLU A 210 7.35 10.84 11.59
CA GLU A 210 7.65 9.52 11.03
C GLU A 210 8.82 9.60 10.03
N VAL A 211 9.88 8.84 10.28
CA VAL A 211 11.16 8.92 9.55
C VAL A 211 11.04 8.44 8.10
N SER A 212 10.19 7.44 7.83
CA SER A 212 9.98 6.92 6.48
C SER A 212 9.31 7.95 5.57
N VAL A 213 8.38 8.77 6.07
CA VAL A 213 7.75 9.87 5.33
C VAL A 213 8.80 10.93 4.99
N LEU A 214 9.65 11.31 5.95
CA LEU A 214 10.71 12.28 5.73
C LEU A 214 11.78 11.78 4.74
N SER A 215 12.12 10.50 4.82
CA SER A 215 13.03 9.85 3.86
C SER A 215 12.46 9.90 2.44
N GLN A 216 11.17 9.58 2.28
CA GLN A 216 10.50 9.66 0.99
C GLN A 216 10.40 11.08 0.45
N TYR A 217 10.22 12.08 1.32
CA TYR A 217 10.23 13.48 0.93
C TYR A 217 11.59 13.89 0.35
N LEU A 218 12.69 13.48 1.01
CA LEU A 218 14.04 13.70 0.52
C LEU A 218 14.29 12.98 -0.81
N ASP A 219 13.83 11.74 -0.96
CA ASP A 219 13.95 10.97 -2.20
C ASP A 219 13.29 11.70 -3.39
N ILE A 220 12.11 12.30 -3.18
CA ILE A 220 11.41 13.05 -4.23
C ILE A 220 12.25 14.25 -4.70
N ALA A 221 12.92 14.93 -3.78
CA ALA A 221 13.81 16.05 -4.13
C ALA A 221 15.03 15.59 -4.92
N LEU A 222 15.64 14.47 -4.52
CA LEU A 222 16.78 13.86 -5.22
C LEU A 222 16.41 13.41 -6.63
N LEU A 223 15.18 12.93 -6.85
CA LEU A 223 14.67 12.56 -8.17
C LEU A 223 14.42 13.78 -9.10
N SER A 224 14.31 15.00 -8.55
CA SER A 224 14.05 16.19 -9.36
C SER A 224 15.32 16.80 -9.98
N ASP A 225 16.53 16.29 -9.65
CA ASP A 225 17.85 16.74 -10.12
C ASP A 225 18.14 18.25 -10.04
N SER A 226 17.32 19.01 -9.31
CA SER A 226 17.43 20.47 -9.19
C SER A 226 18.09 20.84 -7.87
N GLY A 227 19.24 21.50 -7.94
CA GLY A 227 19.98 22.00 -6.76
C GLY A 227 19.10 22.81 -5.83
N LEU A 228 18.33 23.77 -6.35
CA LEU A 228 17.45 24.64 -5.56
C LEU A 228 16.40 23.84 -4.78
N LYS A 229 15.80 22.83 -5.42
CA LYS A 229 14.80 21.97 -4.77
C LYS A 229 15.41 21.10 -3.68
N ILE A 230 16.62 20.57 -3.91
CA ILE A 230 17.35 19.79 -2.91
C ILE A 230 17.72 20.68 -1.72
N VAL A 231 18.19 21.90 -1.96
CA VAL A 231 18.49 22.89 -0.90
C VAL A 231 17.24 23.22 -0.09
N ASP A 232 16.12 23.61 -0.73
CA ASP A 232 14.86 23.93 -0.03
C ASP A 232 14.36 22.74 0.80
N THR A 233 14.50 21.52 0.26
CA THR A 233 14.11 20.29 0.97
C THR A 233 14.99 20.05 2.19
N LEU A 234 16.31 20.17 2.04
CA LEU A 234 17.24 20.03 3.15
C LEU A 234 16.95 21.08 4.22
N ASP A 235 16.85 22.35 3.86
CA ASP A 235 16.59 23.45 4.80
C ASP A 235 15.26 23.25 5.54
N ARG A 236 14.22 22.81 4.84
CA ARG A 236 12.94 22.46 5.47
C ARG A 236 13.05 21.30 6.48
N LEU A 237 13.92 20.32 6.21
CA LEU A 237 14.13 19.17 7.08
C LEU A 237 14.93 19.51 8.35
N ASP A 238 15.61 20.66 8.44
CA ASP A 238 16.37 21.03 9.65
C ASP A 238 15.47 21.14 10.90
N SER A 239 14.25 21.66 10.73
CA SER A 239 13.25 21.69 11.80
C SER A 239 12.94 20.28 12.31
N CYS A 240 12.78 19.32 11.39
CA CYS A 240 12.54 17.93 11.72
C CYS A 240 13.76 17.24 12.36
N VAL A 241 14.98 17.60 11.93
CA VAL A 241 16.23 17.05 12.49
C VAL A 241 16.34 17.34 13.98
N HIS A 242 15.92 18.52 14.44
CA HIS A 242 15.93 18.84 15.88
C HIS A 242 15.04 17.88 16.68
N ASN A 243 13.80 17.65 16.20
CA ASN A 243 12.85 16.74 16.83
C ASN A 243 13.36 15.29 16.83
N LEU A 244 13.93 14.84 15.71
CA LEU A 244 14.50 13.50 15.59
C LEU A 244 15.74 13.29 16.48
N ARG A 245 16.61 14.30 16.64
CA ARG A 245 17.74 14.22 17.58
C ARG A 245 17.27 14.09 19.02
N SER A 246 16.25 14.87 19.41
CA SER A 246 15.62 14.76 20.72
C SER A 246 15.06 13.36 20.94
N ARG A 247 14.31 12.84 19.96
CA ARG A 247 13.72 11.50 19.98
C ARG A 247 14.74 10.38 20.15
N VAL A 248 15.90 10.46 19.48
CA VAL A 248 16.97 9.45 19.63
C VAL A 248 17.56 9.44 21.04
N ASN A 249 17.67 10.61 21.68
CA ASN A 249 18.26 10.76 23.00
C ASN A 249 17.28 10.43 24.13
N PHE A 250 16.03 10.90 24.03
CA PHE A 250 15.04 10.83 25.10
C PHE A 250 13.92 9.80 24.87
N GLY A 251 13.75 9.31 23.63
CA GLY A 251 12.65 8.43 23.24
C GLY A 251 11.46 9.18 22.65
N THR A 252 10.40 8.45 22.29
CA THR A 252 9.12 9.00 21.79
C THR A 252 8.15 9.27 22.94
N ASP A 253 7.39 10.36 22.85
CA ASP A 253 6.42 10.73 23.88
C ASP A 253 5.13 9.89 23.81
N THR A 254 4.71 9.48 22.61
CA THR A 254 3.35 8.94 22.42
C THR A 254 3.23 7.43 22.42
N ARG A 255 4.32 6.72 22.08
CA ARG A 255 4.29 5.28 21.86
C ARG A 255 5.04 4.57 22.97
N LYS A 256 4.35 3.72 23.72
CA LYS A 256 5.01 2.68 24.55
C LYS A 256 5.67 1.70 23.59
N MET A 257 6.94 1.93 23.30
CA MET A 257 7.73 1.08 22.42
C MET A 257 8.45 0.03 23.26
N ASN A 258 8.45 -1.21 22.78
CA ASN A 258 9.30 -2.24 23.34
C ASN A 258 10.77 -1.88 23.07
N ALA A 259 11.70 -2.51 23.80
CA ALA A 259 13.13 -2.24 23.63
C ALA A 259 13.59 -2.41 22.18
N GLU A 260 13.13 -3.46 21.49
CA GLU A 260 13.48 -3.70 20.09
C GLU A 260 12.91 -2.64 19.14
N ASP A 261 11.64 -2.24 19.31
CA ASP A 261 11.03 -1.19 18.49
C ASP A 261 11.77 0.14 18.65
N ASN A 262 12.19 0.48 19.87
CA ASN A 262 12.97 1.69 20.14
C ASN A 262 14.37 1.62 19.51
N LEU A 263 15.02 0.46 19.55
CA LEU A 263 16.29 0.24 18.85
C LEU A 263 16.13 0.39 17.34
N GLN A 264 15.06 -0.16 16.77
CA GLN A 264 14.79 -0.05 15.34
C GLN A 264 14.53 1.41 14.94
N ASP A 265 13.75 2.14 15.71
CA ASP A 265 13.47 3.55 15.47
C ASP A 265 14.74 4.42 15.50
N LYS A 266 15.66 4.13 16.43
CA LYS A 266 16.98 4.76 16.46
C LYS A 266 17.81 4.43 15.22
N ARG A 267 17.81 3.16 14.78
CA ARG A 267 18.49 2.74 13.54
C ARG A 267 17.93 3.48 12.33
N ASP A 268 16.60 3.54 12.20
CA ASP A 268 15.91 4.21 11.10
C ASP A 268 16.24 5.71 11.07
N THR A 269 16.25 6.36 12.24
CA THR A 269 16.63 7.78 12.36
C THR A 269 18.08 8.02 11.97
N VAL A 270 19.00 7.16 12.41
CA VAL A 270 20.42 7.23 12.01
C VAL A 270 20.58 7.03 10.51
N GLN A 271 19.86 6.06 9.93
CA GLN A 271 19.87 5.80 8.49
C GLN A 271 19.35 7.00 7.72
N PHE A 272 18.28 7.65 8.17
CA PHE A 272 17.78 8.88 7.56
C PHE A 272 18.81 10.01 7.57
N PHE A 273 19.54 10.22 8.67
CA PHE A 273 20.62 11.21 8.70
C PHE A 273 21.78 10.85 7.76
N GLN A 274 22.07 9.57 7.55
CA GLN A 274 23.02 9.14 6.53
C GLN A 274 22.52 9.47 5.11
N THR A 275 21.22 9.28 4.84
CA THR A 275 20.60 9.68 3.57
C THR A 275 20.68 11.19 3.35
N MET A 276 20.46 12.00 4.39
CA MET A 276 20.66 13.47 4.32
C MET A 276 22.11 13.82 3.98
N ILE A 277 23.11 13.16 4.58
CA ILE A 277 24.52 13.34 4.21
C ILE A 277 24.75 12.97 2.75
N GLY A 278 24.19 11.85 2.27
CA GLY A 278 24.27 11.46 0.86
C GLY A 278 23.65 12.48 -0.09
N ALA A 279 22.56 13.13 0.31
CA ALA A 279 21.95 14.23 -0.45
C ALA A 279 22.86 15.47 -0.52
N ILE A 280 23.51 15.83 0.59
CA ILE A 280 24.50 16.92 0.63
C ILE A 280 25.70 16.59 -0.26
N ASP A 281 26.22 15.36 -0.18
CA ASP A 281 27.33 14.90 -1.02
C ASP A 281 26.93 14.91 -2.50
N THR A 282 25.71 14.51 -2.84
CA THR A 282 25.17 14.59 -4.21
C THR A 282 25.13 16.03 -4.72
N LEU A 283 24.67 16.96 -3.88
CA LEU A 283 24.58 18.39 -4.19
C LEU A 283 25.97 19.00 -4.45
N MET A 284 26.97 18.65 -3.63
CA MET A 284 28.35 19.13 -3.78
C MET A 284 29.06 18.48 -4.98
N ASN A 285 28.99 17.16 -5.12
CA ASN A 285 29.70 16.40 -6.16
C ASN A 285 29.20 16.73 -7.57
N ARG A 286 27.89 16.97 -7.73
CA ARG A 286 27.30 17.38 -9.01
C ARG A 286 27.45 18.87 -9.29
N GLY A 287 28.01 19.66 -8.36
CA GLY A 287 28.18 21.11 -8.52
C GLY A 287 26.85 21.86 -8.65
N LEU A 288 25.79 21.38 -8.00
CA LEU A 288 24.45 21.97 -8.09
C LEU A 288 24.29 23.27 -7.28
N VAL A 289 25.34 23.68 -6.56
CA VAL A 289 25.40 24.87 -5.71
C VAL A 289 26.73 25.60 -5.93
N PRO A 290 26.76 26.94 -5.80
CA PRO A 290 28.00 27.71 -5.89
C PRO A 290 29.07 27.24 -4.89
N ARG A 291 30.34 27.28 -5.31
CA ARG A 291 31.49 26.87 -4.47
C ARG A 291 31.61 27.66 -3.16
N LYS A 292 31.07 28.88 -3.10
CA LYS A 292 31.06 29.71 -1.89
C LYS A 292 30.29 29.04 -0.75
N ASP A 293 29.26 28.28 -1.07
CA ASP A 293 28.37 27.66 -0.08
C ASP A 293 28.89 26.28 0.36
N PHE A 294 29.97 25.77 -0.24
CA PHE A 294 30.53 24.45 0.12
C PHE A 294 30.98 24.41 1.58
N VAL A 295 31.47 25.52 2.13
CA VAL A 295 31.85 25.62 3.54
C VAL A 295 30.65 25.35 4.45
N HIS A 296 29.51 25.97 4.14
CA HIS A 296 28.25 25.77 4.86
C HIS A 296 27.79 24.31 4.80
N TRP A 297 27.80 23.70 3.61
CA TRP A 297 27.38 22.31 3.42
C TRP A 297 28.33 21.29 4.09
N HIS A 298 29.64 21.53 4.07
CA HIS A 298 30.60 20.73 4.82
C HIS A 298 30.39 20.81 6.33
N GLN A 299 30.11 22.00 6.87
CA GLN A 299 29.81 22.16 8.29
C GLN A 299 28.55 21.39 8.68
N ARG A 300 27.47 21.53 7.90
CA ARG A 300 26.20 20.82 8.14
C ARG A 300 26.36 19.30 8.08
N ARG A 301 27.09 18.81 7.06
CA ARG A 301 27.49 17.39 6.94
C ARG A 301 28.29 16.92 8.16
N SER A 302 29.26 17.69 8.61
CA SER A 302 30.08 17.33 9.78
C SER A 302 29.24 17.23 11.05
N GLN A 303 28.29 18.13 11.28
CA GLN A 303 27.40 18.08 12.44
C GLN A 303 26.55 16.81 12.45
N LEU A 304 25.95 16.45 11.31
CA LEU A 304 25.19 15.21 11.17
C LEU A 304 26.08 13.98 11.41
N ASN A 305 27.31 13.98 10.86
CA ASN A 305 28.23 12.87 11.00
C ASN A 305 28.69 12.67 12.47
N THR A 306 28.98 13.76 13.18
CA THR A 306 29.31 13.71 14.61
C THR A 306 28.14 13.10 15.40
N PHE A 307 26.92 13.58 15.18
CA PHE A 307 25.73 13.02 15.84
C PHE A 307 25.55 11.52 15.55
N ILE A 308 25.66 11.11 14.28
CA ILE A 308 25.56 9.70 13.88
C ILE A 308 26.61 8.85 14.61
N SER A 309 27.85 9.34 14.73
CA SER A 309 28.92 8.62 15.43
C SER A 309 28.61 8.40 16.91
N HIS A 310 28.02 9.39 17.58
CA HIS A 310 27.60 9.28 18.98
C HIS A 310 26.40 8.35 19.13
N ALA A 311 25.38 8.49 18.27
CA ALA A 311 24.19 7.65 18.29
C ALA A 311 24.53 6.17 18.06
N LYS A 312 25.43 5.87 17.11
CA LYS A 312 25.89 4.48 16.85
C LYS A 312 26.64 3.87 18.02
N LYS A 313 27.46 4.64 18.73
CA LYS A 313 28.17 4.17 19.94
C LYS A 313 27.22 3.89 21.10
N ALA A 314 26.12 4.63 21.19
CA ALA A 314 25.11 4.44 22.23
C ALA A 314 24.15 3.26 21.96
N MET A 315 24.10 2.76 20.72
CA MET A 315 23.32 1.57 20.39
C MET A 315 24.10 0.30 20.75
N PRO A 316 23.45 -0.71 21.35
CA PRO A 316 24.08 -2.01 21.56
C PRO A 316 24.52 -2.57 20.20
N ALA A 317 25.78 -2.99 20.11
CA ALA A 317 26.25 -3.71 18.94
C ALA A 317 25.36 -4.95 18.78
N LEU A 318 24.74 -5.13 17.61
CA LEU A 318 24.22 -6.44 17.27
C LEU A 318 25.43 -7.37 17.34
N GLU A 319 25.37 -8.37 18.20
CA GLU A 319 26.27 -9.51 18.13
C GLU A 319 26.23 -10.00 16.68
N GLN A 320 27.32 -9.75 15.96
CA GLN A 320 27.62 -10.53 14.78
C GLN A 320 27.74 -11.95 15.30
N LYS A 321 26.68 -12.74 15.13
CA LYS A 321 26.75 -14.18 15.23
C LYS A 321 27.67 -14.61 14.09
N THR A 322 28.98 -14.52 14.33
CA THR A 322 29.99 -15.15 13.52
C THR A 322 29.72 -16.64 13.63
N GLU A 323 29.05 -17.16 12.61
CA GLU A 323 29.26 -18.53 12.18
C GLU A 323 30.77 -18.71 12.03
N GLY A 324 31.35 -19.36 13.03
CA GLY A 324 32.76 -19.61 13.21
C GLY A 324 32.97 -20.60 14.34
N GLU A 325 32.00 -21.48 14.56
CA GLU A 325 32.21 -22.71 15.33
C GLU A 325 32.80 -23.74 14.36
N ALA A 326 34.06 -23.51 14.02
CA ALA A 326 34.89 -24.50 13.36
C ALA A 326 35.36 -25.50 14.43
N ASP A 327 34.66 -26.63 14.48
CA ASP A 327 35.26 -27.96 14.49
C ASP A 327 36.35 -28.23 15.55
N GLU A 328 35.93 -28.50 16.79
CA GLU A 328 36.70 -29.33 17.71
C GLU A 328 35.85 -30.53 18.17
N ARG A 329 35.65 -31.48 17.25
CA ARG A 329 35.35 -32.87 17.61
C ARG A 329 36.52 -33.77 17.27
N SER A 330 37.29 -34.07 18.32
CA SER A 330 37.73 -35.43 18.64
C SER A 330 38.50 -36.19 17.54
N GLY A 331 39.76 -35.84 17.36
CA GLY A 331 40.79 -36.73 16.80
C GLY A 331 41.70 -37.25 17.91
N SER A 332 41.25 -38.24 18.69
CA SER A 332 42.11 -38.99 19.59
C SER A 332 42.76 -40.14 18.83
N ALA A 333 44.08 -40.08 18.57
CA ALA A 333 44.96 -41.25 18.57
C ALA A 333 46.44 -40.87 18.34
N GLN A 334 47.25 -41.28 19.33
CA GLN A 334 48.61 -41.84 19.18
C GLN A 334 49.81 -40.90 18.98
N ARG A 335 50.55 -40.77 20.10
CA ARG A 335 52.01 -40.61 20.18
C ARG A 335 52.72 -41.84 19.60
N PRO A 336 53.87 -41.68 18.92
CA PRO A 336 55.18 -42.01 19.53
C PRO A 336 56.25 -40.93 19.19
N GLU A 337 57.04 -40.47 20.17
CA GLU A 337 58.44 -40.83 20.48
C GLU A 337 59.55 -40.22 19.58
N GLU A 338 60.53 -39.62 20.28
CA GLU A 338 61.96 -39.38 19.99
C GLU A 338 62.39 -38.78 18.64
N ILE A 339 62.90 -37.53 18.62
CA ILE A 339 64.34 -37.17 18.80
C ILE A 339 65.28 -37.91 17.82
N ALA A 340 65.76 -37.20 16.79
CA ALA A 340 67.19 -36.92 16.60
C ALA A 340 67.44 -36.15 15.29
N ALA A 341 68.38 -35.22 15.37
CA ALA A 341 68.92 -34.39 14.31
C ALA A 341 69.95 -35.15 13.45
N GLY A 342 70.29 -34.57 12.30
CA GLY A 342 71.68 -34.57 11.82
C GLY A 342 71.94 -35.35 10.54
N GLU A 343 71.99 -34.60 9.43
CA GLU A 343 73.09 -34.58 8.46
C GLU A 343 73.47 -35.88 7.74
N GLY A 344 73.14 -35.92 6.44
CA GLY A 344 73.90 -36.64 5.44
C GLY A 344 74.60 -35.64 4.53
N GLU A 345 75.92 -35.59 4.58
CA GLU A 345 76.76 -35.17 3.45
C GLU A 345 78.05 -36.01 3.48
N VAL A 346 78.37 -36.52 2.30
CA VAL A 346 79.45 -37.47 1.97
C VAL A 346 80.39 -36.73 1.01
N GLU A 347 81.65 -36.60 1.41
CA GLU A 347 82.85 -36.59 0.56
C GLU A 347 83.75 -37.68 1.22
N ASP A 348 84.34 -38.66 0.53
CA ASP A 348 84.84 -38.75 -0.85
C ASP A 348 83.92 -39.40 -1.91
#